data_AF-A0A977KYY7-F1
#
_entry.id   AF-A0A977KYY7-F1
#
_cell.length_a   1.000
_cell.length_b   1.000
_cell.length_c   1.000
_cell.angle_alpha   90.00
_cell.angle_beta   90.00
_cell.angle_gamma   90.00
#
_symmetry.space_group_name_H-M   'P 1'
#
loop_
_entity.id
_entity.type
_entity.pdbx_description
1 polymer ?
#
loop_
_entity_poly.entity_id
_entity_poly.type
_entity_poly.pdbx_seq_one_letter_code
_entity_poly.pdbx_strand_id
1 'polypeptide(L)'
;MDIDNAVKQEFSSDNRWDYAVGYDGKTYFIEIHPADTSEVKTILKKLGWLKVFLSEKAPELNKEPKSFHWVASKGNHILSNSPQYRQLAQSGITAIGQLTLK
;
A
#
# COMPACT_ATOMS: atom_id res chain seq x y z
N MET A 1 6.59 7.30 -8.70
CA MET A 1 6.23 6.36 -9.77
C MET A 1 4.79 5.92 -9.56
N ASP A 2 4.00 5.95 -10.62
CA ASP A 2 2.65 5.37 -10.67
C ASP A 2 2.78 3.90 -11.08
N ILE A 3 2.61 2.99 -10.12
CA ILE A 3 2.75 1.55 -10.31
C ILE A 3 1.52 1.02 -11.06
N ASP A 4 0.31 1.44 -10.66
CA ASP A 4 -0.94 0.94 -11.23
C ASP A 4 -0.95 1.15 -12.74
N ASN A 5 -0.67 2.37 -13.21
CA ASN A 5 -0.63 2.67 -14.63
C ASN A 5 0.53 1.97 -15.36
N ALA A 6 1.71 1.87 -14.74
CA ALA A 6 2.89 1.26 -15.36
C ALA A 6 2.69 -0.24 -15.67
N VAL A 7 1.90 -0.94 -14.86
CA VAL A 7 1.75 -2.40 -14.95
C VAL A 7 0.34 -2.84 -15.34
N LYS A 8 -0.55 -1.88 -15.63
CA LYS A 8 -1.97 -2.12 -15.98
C LYS A 8 -2.18 -3.07 -17.16
N GLN A 9 -1.32 -3.00 -18.18
CA GLN A 9 -1.45 -3.85 -19.35
C GLN A 9 -1.10 -5.31 -19.04
N GLU A 10 -0.01 -5.54 -18.30
CA GLU A 10 0.45 -6.88 -17.93
C GLU A 10 -0.44 -7.53 -16.85
N PHE A 11 -0.95 -6.74 -15.90
CA PHE A 11 -1.71 -7.22 -14.74
C PHE A 11 -3.13 -6.63 -14.70
N SER A 12 -3.85 -6.69 -15.83
CA SER A 12 -5.12 -5.98 -16.02
C SER A 12 -6.24 -6.34 -15.02
N SER A 13 -6.28 -7.59 -14.56
CA SER A 13 -7.29 -8.14 -13.63
C SER A 13 -6.86 -8.17 -12.16
N ASP A 14 -5.63 -7.76 -11.84
CA ASP A 14 -5.09 -7.91 -10.50
C ASP A 14 -5.43 -6.73 -9.59
N ASN A 15 -5.34 -6.97 -8.27
CA ASN A 15 -5.44 -5.93 -7.26
C ASN A 15 -4.10 -5.20 -7.17
N ARG A 16 -3.82 -4.34 -8.15
CA ARG A 16 -2.56 -3.59 -8.23
C ARG A 16 -2.47 -2.51 -7.16
N TRP A 17 -1.23 -2.13 -6.84
CA TRP A 17 -0.90 -1.05 -5.92
C TRP A 17 -0.71 0.27 -6.68
N ASP A 18 -1.07 1.40 -6.07
CA ASP A 18 -1.11 2.66 -6.82
C ASP A 18 0.27 3.30 -7.03
N TYR A 19 1.01 3.64 -5.97
CA TYR A 19 2.21 4.48 -6.09
C TYR A 19 3.42 4.01 -5.28
N ALA A 20 4.61 4.38 -5.76
CA ALA A 20 5.85 4.39 -4.99
C ALA A 20 6.53 5.77 -5.07
N VAL A 21 7.04 6.25 -3.95
CA VAL A 21 7.77 7.52 -3.83
C VAL A 21 9.10 7.27 -3.11
N GLY A 22 10.22 7.57 -3.75
CA GLY A 22 11.53 7.59 -3.11
C GLY A 22 11.77 8.94 -2.43
N TYR A 23 12.14 8.94 -1.15
CA TYR A 23 12.52 10.13 -0.40
C TYR A 23 13.53 9.75 0.67
N ASP A 24 14.62 10.52 0.78
CA ASP A 24 15.71 10.34 1.76
C ASP A 24 16.21 8.88 1.89
N GLY A 25 16.50 8.24 0.75
CA GLY A 25 17.01 6.86 0.72
C GLY A 25 15.99 5.78 1.11
N LYS A 26 14.71 6.13 1.24
CA LYS A 26 13.62 5.22 1.57
C LYS A 26 12.49 5.28 0.54
N THR A 27 11.90 4.11 0.25
CA THR A 27 10.75 4.01 -0.64
C THR A 27 9.44 3.91 0.16
N TYR A 28 8.51 4.79 -0.17
CA TYR A 28 7.16 4.87 0.40
C TYR A 28 6.17 4.32 -0.62
N PHE A 29 5.59 3.16 -0.34
CA PHE A 29 4.51 2.58 -1.13
C PHE A 29 3.18 3.11 -0.63
N ILE A 30 2.42 3.73 -1.53
CA ILE A 30 1.21 4.49 -1.20
C ILE A 30 0.04 3.95 -2.00
N GLU A 31 -1.03 3.62 -1.29
CA GLU A 31 -2.32 3.19 -1.84
C GLU A 31 -3.37 4.24 -1.47
N ILE A 32 -4.09 4.79 -2.45
CA ILE A 32 -5.11 5.81 -2.24
C ILE A 32 -6.49 5.18 -2.41
N HIS A 33 -7.15 4.85 -1.29
CA HIS A 33 -8.40 4.07 -1.32
C HIS A 33 -9.33 4.46 -0.16
N PRO A 34 -10.67 4.33 -0.27
CA PRO A 34 -11.59 4.62 0.84
C PRO A 34 -11.27 3.81 2.09
N ALA A 35 -11.06 4.45 3.24
CA ALA A 35 -10.60 3.80 4.45
C ALA A 35 -11.73 3.35 5.38
N ASP A 36 -12.53 2.41 4.88
CA ASP A 36 -13.59 1.73 5.63
C ASP A 36 -13.16 0.32 6.06
N THR A 37 -13.76 -0.21 7.14
CA THR A 37 -13.41 -1.55 7.65
C THR A 37 -13.69 -2.66 6.65
N SER A 38 -14.66 -2.48 5.73
CA SER A 38 -14.95 -3.40 4.63
C SER A 38 -13.82 -3.50 3.60
N GLU A 39 -13.02 -2.44 3.44
CA GLU A 39 -11.96 -2.35 2.44
C GLU A 39 -10.66 -3.00 2.89
N VAL A 40 -10.53 -3.34 4.17
CA VAL A 40 -9.32 -3.97 4.74
C VAL A 40 -8.93 -5.22 3.96
N LYS A 41 -9.91 -6.06 3.59
CA LYS A 41 -9.64 -7.27 2.80
C LYS A 41 -9.08 -6.95 1.42
N THR A 42 -9.58 -5.89 0.76
CA THR A 42 -9.10 -5.43 -0.54
C THR A 42 -7.67 -4.93 -0.44
N ILE A 43 -7.37 -4.10 0.56
CA ILE A 43 -6.03 -3.54 0.79
C ILE A 43 -4.99 -4.62 1.09
N LEU A 44 -5.37 -5.63 1.88
CA LEU A 44 -4.46 -6.76 2.15
C LEU A 44 -4.16 -7.59 0.89
N LYS A 45 -5.14 -7.75 -0.02
CA LYS A 45 -4.89 -8.37 -1.33
C LYS A 45 -3.95 -7.54 -2.18
N LYS A 46 -4.16 -6.22 -2.23
CA LYS A 46 -3.28 -5.28 -2.94
C LYS A 46 -1.84 -5.33 -2.39
N LEU A 47 -1.69 -5.35 -1.07
CA LEU A 47 -0.39 -5.46 -0.41
C LEU A 47 0.29 -6.80 -0.73
N GLY A 48 -0.48 -7.90 -0.74
CA GLY A 48 0.00 -9.21 -1.14
C GLY A 48 0.54 -9.21 -2.57
N TRP A 49 -0.24 -8.66 -3.51
CA TRP A 49 0.19 -8.49 -4.90
C TRP A 49 1.47 -7.66 -4.99
N LEU A 50 1.56 -6.52 -4.29
CA LEU A 50 2.75 -5.67 -4.31
C LEU A 50 3.99 -6.42 -3.81
N LYS A 51 3.89 -7.20 -2.73
CA LYS A 51 5.02 -7.96 -2.20
C LYS A 51 5.53 -8.99 -3.22
N VAL A 52 4.64 -9.67 -3.94
CA VAL A 52 4.99 -10.60 -5.02
C VAL A 52 5.62 -9.86 -6.20
N PHE A 53 5.00 -8.77 -6.66
CA PHE A 53 5.53 -7.92 -7.71
C PHE A 53 6.95 -7.44 -7.40
N LEU A 54 7.20 -6.97 -6.18
CA LEU A 54 8.52 -6.54 -5.74
C LEU A 54 9.53 -7.68 -5.73
N SER A 55 9.15 -8.89 -5.32
CA SER A 55 10.07 -10.03 -5.36
C SER A 55 10.42 -10.51 -6.76
N GLU A 56 9.46 -10.47 -7.68
CA GLU A 56 9.61 -11.11 -9.01
C GLU A 56 10.02 -10.13 -10.11
N LYS A 57 9.51 -8.90 -10.06
CA LYS A 57 9.63 -7.91 -11.15
C LYS A 57 10.48 -6.70 -10.78
N ALA A 58 10.58 -6.38 -9.48
CA ALA A 58 11.36 -5.24 -9.00
C ALA A 58 12.25 -5.57 -7.78
N PRO A 59 13.13 -6.60 -7.87
CA PRO A 59 13.90 -7.10 -6.73
C PRO A 59 14.86 -6.07 -6.13
N GLU A 60 15.42 -5.16 -6.93
CA GLU A 60 16.31 -4.11 -6.42
C GLU A 60 15.54 -3.11 -5.54
N LEU A 61 14.35 -2.67 -5.96
CA LEU A 61 13.46 -1.84 -5.15
C LEU A 61 13.02 -2.59 -3.88
N ASN A 62 12.92 -3.92 -3.95
CA ASN A 62 12.60 -4.77 -2.80
C ASN A 62 13.75 -4.89 -1.79
N LYS A 63 14.97 -4.44 -2.08
CA LYS A 63 16.09 -4.41 -1.11
C LYS A 63 16.15 -3.11 -0.32
N GLU A 64 15.60 -2.03 -0.86
CA GLU A 64 15.65 -0.72 -0.23
C GLU A 64 14.85 -0.65 1.08
N PRO A 65 15.24 0.24 2.02
CA PRO A 65 14.37 0.62 3.13
C PRO A 65 13.01 1.05 2.60
N LYS A 66 11.92 0.49 3.16
CA LYS A 66 10.57 0.75 2.66
C LYS A 66 9.49 0.75 3.71
N SER A 67 8.36 1.34 3.38
CA SER A 67 7.14 1.29 4.19
C SER A 67 5.88 1.32 3.33
N PHE A 68 4.79 0.74 3.84
CA PHE A 68 3.51 0.61 3.15
C PHE A 68 2.46 1.46 3.83
N HIS A 69 1.79 2.32 3.06
CA HIS A 69 0.83 3.29 3.54
C HIS A 69 -0.45 3.21 2.74
N TRP A 70 -1.57 3.17 3.44
CA TRP A 70 -2.89 3.35 2.88
C TRP A 70 -3.38 4.75 3.26
N VAL A 71 -3.47 5.63 2.27
CA VAL A 71 -3.94 7.00 2.41
C VAL A 71 -5.43 7.05 2.08
N ALA A 72 -6.22 7.49 3.05
CA ALA A 72 -7.67 7.54 2.93
C ALA A 72 -8.13 8.58 1.92
N SER A 73 -8.85 8.18 0.88
CA SER A 73 -9.31 9.10 -0.17
C SER A 73 -10.48 10.01 0.25
N LYS A 74 -11.30 9.58 1.23
CA LYS A 74 -12.52 10.27 1.67
C LYS A 74 -12.69 10.34 3.20
N GLY A 75 -11.59 10.21 3.95
CA GLY A 75 -11.60 10.12 5.42
C GLY A 75 -11.31 8.71 5.93
N ASN A 76 -10.76 8.63 7.15
CA ASN A 76 -10.36 7.36 7.79
C ASN A 76 -11.39 6.92 8.82
N HIS A 77 -12.11 5.84 8.52
CA HIS A 77 -13.14 5.26 9.39
C HIS A 77 -12.66 3.99 10.11
N ILE A 78 -11.35 3.73 10.14
CA ILE A 78 -10.76 2.61 10.86
C ILE A 78 -10.32 3.08 12.24
N LEU A 79 -11.07 2.68 13.27
CA LEU A 79 -10.76 3.01 14.66
C LEU A 79 -9.48 2.30 15.12
N SER A 80 -8.64 3.01 15.87
CA SER A 80 -7.33 2.52 16.36
C SER A 80 -7.41 1.30 17.29
N ASN A 81 -8.55 1.08 17.95
CA ASN A 81 -8.79 -0.08 18.82
C ASN A 81 -9.50 -1.25 18.11
N SER A 82 -9.83 -1.11 16.83
CA SER A 82 -10.54 -2.14 16.06
C SER A 82 -9.66 -3.36 15.76
N PRO A 83 -10.26 -4.56 15.61
CA PRO A 83 -9.56 -5.72 15.09
C PRO A 83 -8.91 -5.47 13.72
N GLN A 84 -9.56 -4.69 12.87
CA GLN A 84 -9.08 -4.31 11.53
C GLN A 84 -7.78 -3.51 11.60
N TYR A 85 -7.72 -2.52 12.49
CA TYR A 85 -6.49 -1.76 12.71
C TYR A 85 -5.33 -2.67 13.14
N ARG A 86 -5.59 -3.62 14.07
CA ARG A 86 -4.58 -4.60 14.49
C ARG A 86 -4.15 -5.51 13.34
N GLN A 87 -5.08 -5.95 12.50
CA GLN A 87 -4.78 -6.79 11.32
C GLN A 87 -3.88 -6.07 10.31
N LEU A 88 -4.13 -4.78 10.05
CA LEU A 88 -3.29 -3.95 9.19
C LEU A 88 -1.87 -3.80 9.78
N ALA A 89 -1.77 -3.48 11.07
CA ALA A 89 -0.49 -3.32 11.75
C ALA A 89 0.34 -4.62 11.70
N GLN A 90 -0.28 -5.77 11.96
CA GLN A 90 0.36 -7.10 11.84
C GLN A 90 0.83 -7.41 10.41
N SER A 91 0.16 -6.85 9.40
CA SER A 91 0.52 -7.03 7.99
C SER A 91 1.63 -6.07 7.51
N GLY A 92 1.99 -5.09 8.36
CA GLY A 92 3.02 -4.09 8.09
C GLY A 92 2.56 -2.86 7.30
N ILE A 93 1.26 -2.55 7.34
CA ILE A 93 0.67 -1.39 6.65
C ILE A 93 -0.05 -0.46 7.64
N THR A 94 0.04 0.85 7.41
CA THR A 94 -0.65 1.87 8.22
C THR A 94 -1.72 2.60 7.41
N ALA A 95 -2.93 2.68 7.95
CA ALA A 95 -4.01 3.51 7.40
C ALA A 95 -3.94 4.94 7.99
N ILE A 96 -3.85 5.95 7.13
CA ILE A 96 -3.62 7.35 7.50
C ILE A 96 -4.47 8.30 6.64
N GLY A 97 -4.79 9.47 7.18
CA GLY A 97 -5.47 10.54 6.41
C GLY A 97 -4.51 11.37 5.55
N GLN A 98 -3.24 11.46 5.98
CA GLN A 98 -2.20 12.22 5.30
C GLN A 98 -0.85 11.53 5.54
N LEU A 99 -0.03 11.43 4.49
CA LEU A 99 1.34 10.96 4.59
C LEU A 99 2.30 12.15 4.65
N THR A 100 3.15 12.15 5.67
CA THR A 100 4.32 13.04 5.76
C THR A 100 5.57 12.19 5.59
N LEU A 101 6.35 12.49 4.56
CA LEU A 101 7.64 11.85 4.31
C LEU A 101 8.67 12.39 5.30
N LYS A 102 9.47 11.49 5.85
CA LYS A 102 10.53 11.81 6.81
C LYS A 102 11.81 11.10 6.40
#